data_AF-A0A8D8BUQ6-F1
#
_entry.id   AF-A0A8D8BUQ6-F1
#
_cell.length_a   1.000
_cell.length_b   1.000
_cell.length_c   1.000
_cell.angle_alpha   90.00
_cell.angle_beta   90.00
_cell.angle_gamma   90.00
#
_symmetry.space_group_name_H-M   'P 1'
#
loop_
_entity.id
_entity.type
_entity.pdbx_description
1 polymer ?
#
loop_
_entity_poly.entity_id
_entity_poly.type
_entity_poly.pdbx_seq_one_letter_code
_entity_poly.pdbx_strand_id
1 'polypeptide(L)'
;LAFRRGEYEKCISMYTKAIDQIRDSPILYNNRALAYIKIKLCKRAIIDCDFVISKLDEKNLRSWVYRAQGYFLLGETRAYEKSIAEAKKHNPKELDYIDRIVLEIEGKTKAAAAAATTTTSEEAETEESGATGGGGDG
;
A
#
# COMPACT_ATOMS: atom_id res chain seq x y z
N LEU A 1 -13.46 8.53 2.85
CA LEU A 1 -12.45 7.44 2.98
C LEU A 1 -13.07 6.07 3.29
N ALA A 2 -14.14 5.99 4.09
CA ALA A 2 -14.79 4.73 4.48
C ALA A 2 -15.41 3.93 3.30
N PHE A 3 -16.10 4.58 2.36
CA PHE A 3 -16.75 3.90 1.22
C PHE A 3 -15.77 3.05 0.40
N ARG A 4 -14.63 3.63 0.01
CA ARG A 4 -13.59 2.90 -0.75
C ARG A 4 -13.02 1.73 0.03
N ARG A 5 -12.85 1.86 1.34
CA ARG A 5 -12.34 0.77 2.19
C ARG A 5 -13.30 -0.42 2.19
N GLY A 6 -14.61 -0.19 2.36
CA GLY A 6 -15.62 -1.26 2.33
C GLY A 6 -15.66 -2.00 0.98
N GLU A 7 -15.48 -1.28 -0.13
CA GLU A 7 -15.37 -1.89 -1.46
C GLU A 7 -14.15 -2.80 -1.57
N TYR A 8 -12.98 -2.36 -1.09
CA TYR A 8 -11.77 -3.18 -1.11
C TYR A 8 -11.89 -4.41 -0.20
N GLU A 9 -12.54 -4.30 0.96
CA GLU A 9 -12.83 -5.44 1.85
C GLU A 9 -13.75 -6.47 1.16
N LYS A 10 -14.77 -5.99 0.42
CA LYS A 10 -15.62 -6.86 -0.41
C LYS A 10 -14.81 -7.54 -1.52
N CYS A 11 -13.94 -6.81 -2.22
CA CYS A 11 -13.04 -7.36 -3.22
C CYS A 11 -12.14 -8.46 -2.64
N ILE A 12 -11.56 -8.24 -1.46
CA ILE A 12 -10.73 -9.24 -0.76
C ILE A 12 -11.53 -10.51 -0.47
N SER A 13 -12.77 -10.38 0.01
CA SER A 13 -13.65 -11.54 0.25
C SER A 13 -13.92 -12.32 -1.04
N MET A 14 -14.23 -11.61 -2.14
CA MET A 14 -14.47 -12.22 -3.44
C MET A 14 -13.23 -12.97 -3.98
N TYR A 15 -12.06 -12.33 -3.95
CA TYR A 15 -10.82 -12.98 -4.39
C TYR A 15 -10.44 -14.16 -3.51
N THR A 16 -10.69 -14.09 -2.20
CA THR A 16 -10.44 -15.22 -1.29
C THR A 16 -11.28 -16.44 -1.66
N LYS A 17 -12.58 -16.25 -1.87
CA LYS A 17 -13.46 -17.33 -2.35
C LYS A 17 -13.04 -17.88 -3.71
N ALA A 18 -12.60 -17.01 -4.63
CA ALA A 18 -12.12 -17.43 -5.93
C ALA A 18 -10.83 -18.25 -5.83
N ILE A 19 -9.90 -17.86 -4.95
CA ILE A 19 -8.65 -18.60 -4.69
C ILE A 19 -8.94 -19.98 -4.09
N ASP A 20 -9.96 -20.11 -3.25
CA ASP A 20 -10.35 -21.42 -2.70
C ASP A 20 -10.74 -22.42 -3.81
N GLN A 21 -11.26 -21.92 -4.94
CA GLN A 21 -11.63 -22.70 -6.12
C GLN A 21 -10.48 -22.84 -7.13
N ILE A 22 -9.70 -21.77 -7.35
CA ILE A 22 -8.63 -21.69 -8.36
C ILE A 22 -7.35 -21.21 -7.68
N ARG A 23 -6.59 -22.18 -7.16
CA ARG A 23 -5.40 -21.92 -6.30
C ARG A 23 -4.14 -21.55 -7.08
N ASP A 24 -4.14 -21.75 -8.39
CA ASP A 24 -2.99 -21.63 -9.26
C ASP A 24 -3.06 -20.40 -10.19
N SER A 25 -3.90 -19.41 -9.88
CA SER A 25 -4.06 -18.21 -10.69
C SER A 25 -3.30 -17.00 -10.12
N PRO A 26 -2.16 -16.59 -10.71
CA PRO A 26 -1.42 -15.39 -10.29
C PRO A 26 -2.28 -14.12 -10.24
N ILE A 27 -3.26 -14.02 -11.14
CA ILE A 27 -4.12 -12.85 -11.27
C ILE A 27 -4.97 -12.66 -10.00
N LEU A 28 -5.51 -13.73 -9.43
CA LEU A 28 -6.34 -13.66 -8.22
C LEU A 28 -5.53 -13.16 -7.02
N TYR A 29 -4.34 -13.71 -6.81
CA TYR A 29 -3.43 -13.26 -5.74
C TYR A 29 -2.98 -11.82 -5.94
N ASN A 30 -2.61 -11.43 -7.18
CA ASN A 30 -2.22 -10.06 -7.49
C ASN A 30 -3.33 -9.04 -7.25
N ASN A 31 -4.56 -9.37 -7.64
CA ASN A 31 -5.70 -8.48 -7.43
C ASN A 31 -6.06 -8.36 -5.94
N ARG A 32 -5.94 -9.46 -5.17
CA ARG A 32 -6.12 -9.42 -3.72
C ARG A 32 -5.01 -8.64 -3.01
N ALA A 33 -3.76 -8.79 -3.45
CA ALA A 33 -2.62 -8.02 -2.95
C ALA A 33 -2.81 -6.51 -3.18
N LEU A 34 -3.25 -6.11 -4.37
CA LEU A 34 -3.56 -4.72 -4.66
C LEU A 34 -4.68 -4.18 -3.76
N ALA A 35 -5.75 -4.95 -3.55
CA ALA A 35 -6.83 -4.56 -2.63
C ALA A 35 -6.32 -4.39 -1.19
N TYR A 36 -5.45 -5.30 -0.71
CA TYR A 36 -4.78 -5.16 0.59
C TYR A 36 -3.93 -3.90 0.70
N ILE A 37 -3.15 -3.55 -0.34
CA ILE A 37 -2.36 -2.31 -0.38
C ILE A 37 -3.27 -1.08 -0.23
N LYS A 38 -4.42 -1.07 -0.90
CA LYS A 38 -5.36 0.07 -0.87
C LYS A 38 -5.95 0.32 0.52
N ILE A 39 -6.06 -0.71 1.35
CA ILE A 39 -6.50 -0.61 2.75
C ILE A 39 -5.35 -0.72 3.76
N LYS A 40 -4.10 -0.50 3.31
CA LYS A 40 -2.88 -0.48 4.14
C LYS A 40 -2.55 -1.79 4.86
N LEU A 41 -3.10 -2.92 4.41
CA LEU A 41 -2.74 -4.26 4.89
C LEU A 41 -1.52 -4.82 4.14
N CYS A 42 -0.42 -4.06 4.11
CA CYS A 42 0.75 -4.32 3.27
C CYS A 42 1.38 -5.70 3.51
N LYS A 43 1.44 -6.18 4.75
CA LYS A 43 1.98 -7.51 5.08
C LYS A 43 1.21 -8.65 4.39
N ARG A 44 -0.13 -8.54 4.29
CA ARG A 44 -0.97 -9.53 3.59
C ARG A 44 -0.75 -9.47 2.09
N ALA A 45 -0.58 -8.27 1.53
CA ALA A 45 -0.25 -8.10 0.12
C ALA A 45 1.08 -8.77 -0.25
N ILE A 46 2.11 -8.59 0.60
CA ILE A 46 3.42 -9.21 0.41
C ILE A 46 3.32 -10.74 0.41
N ILE A 47 2.54 -11.33 1.32
CA ILE A 47 2.31 -12.79 1.36
C ILE A 47 1.72 -13.30 0.05
N ASP A 48 0.70 -12.62 -0.48
CA ASP A 48 0.09 -12.98 -1.77
C ASP A 48 1.11 -12.88 -2.92
N CYS A 49 1.95 -11.83 -2.93
CA CYS A 49 2.99 -11.67 -3.94
C CYS A 49 4.08 -12.75 -3.82
N ASP A 50 4.54 -13.05 -2.61
CA ASP A 50 5.55 -14.09 -2.35
C ASP A 50 5.05 -15.48 -2.75
N PHE A 51 3.74 -15.76 -2.58
CA PHE A 51 3.15 -17.00 -3.06
C PHE A 51 3.23 -17.10 -4.59
N VAL A 52 2.84 -16.06 -5.33
CA VAL A 52 2.94 -16.07 -6.80
C VAL A 52 4.40 -16.26 -7.23
N ILE A 53 5.32 -15.47 -6.69
CA ILE A 53 6.74 -15.51 -7.06
C ILE A 53 7.35 -16.88 -6.79
N SER A 54 7.04 -17.50 -5.64
CA SER A 54 7.69 -18.75 -5.23
C SER A 54 7.00 -20.01 -5.75
N LYS A 55 5.70 -19.97 -6.08
CA LYS A 55 4.90 -21.17 -6.40
C LYS A 55 4.28 -21.18 -7.78
N LEU A 56 4.03 -20.02 -8.40
CA LEU A 56 3.27 -19.95 -9.64
C LEU A 56 4.09 -19.39 -10.81
N ASP A 57 4.68 -18.21 -10.63
CA ASP A 57 5.40 -17.49 -11.67
C ASP A 57 6.43 -16.54 -11.03
N GLU A 58 7.69 -16.99 -10.99
CA GLU A 58 8.82 -16.21 -10.48
C GLU A 58 9.04 -14.91 -11.26
N LYS A 59 8.64 -14.85 -12.54
CA LYS A 59 8.87 -13.69 -13.39
C LYS A 59 7.71 -12.69 -13.33
N ASN A 60 6.66 -12.97 -12.54
CA ASN A 60 5.45 -12.18 -12.53
C ASN A 60 5.70 -10.72 -12.15
N LEU A 61 5.63 -9.84 -13.15
CA LEU A 61 5.95 -8.43 -12.97
C LEU A 61 5.06 -7.75 -11.93
N ARG A 62 3.76 -8.04 -11.93
CA ARG A 62 2.81 -7.43 -10.99
C ARG A 62 3.12 -7.83 -9.55
N SER A 63 3.46 -9.09 -9.30
CA SER A 63 3.80 -9.57 -7.96
C SER A 63 5.06 -8.89 -7.42
N TRP A 64 6.11 -8.74 -8.24
CA TRP A 64 7.31 -8.02 -7.82
C TRP A 64 7.04 -6.53 -7.52
N VAL A 65 6.26 -5.87 -8.37
CA VAL A 65 5.89 -4.46 -8.21
C VAL A 65 5.01 -4.23 -6.98
N TYR A 66 4.00 -5.07 -6.74
CA TYR A 66 3.13 -4.95 -5.57
C TYR A 66 3.85 -5.31 -4.27
N ARG A 67 4.76 -6.29 -4.32
CA ARG A 67 5.68 -6.59 -3.21
C ARG A 67 6.54 -5.37 -2.87
N ALA A 68 7.14 -4.74 -3.88
CA ALA A 68 7.91 -3.50 -3.70
C ALA A 68 7.05 -2.41 -3.06
N GLN A 69 5.85 -2.14 -3.59
CA GLN A 69 4.93 -1.17 -3.04
C GLN A 69 4.54 -1.48 -1.58
N GLY A 70 4.33 -2.75 -1.25
CA GLY A 70 4.07 -3.20 0.12
C GLY A 70 5.22 -2.86 1.08
N TYR A 71 6.46 -3.18 0.70
CA TYR A 71 7.64 -2.85 1.51
C TYR A 71 7.90 -1.36 1.62
N PHE A 72 7.70 -0.62 0.53
CA PHE A 72 7.81 0.83 0.53
C PHE A 72 6.85 1.47 1.56
N LEU A 73 5.58 1.03 1.58
CA LEU A 73 4.59 1.49 2.54
C LEU A 73 4.86 1.06 3.99
N LEU A 74 5.71 0.06 4.21
CA LEU A 74 6.18 -0.36 5.53
C LEU A 74 7.48 0.34 5.95
N GLY A 75 8.11 1.14 5.07
CA GLY A 75 9.41 1.77 5.32
C GLY A 75 10.61 0.81 5.18
N GLU A 76 10.40 -0.36 4.58
CA GLU A 76 11.41 -1.42 4.45
C GLU A 76 12.25 -1.24 3.18
N THR A 77 13.12 -0.23 3.17
CA THR A 77 13.87 0.23 1.98
C THR A 77 14.65 -0.88 1.28
N ARG A 78 15.41 -1.69 2.02
CA ARG A 78 16.22 -2.77 1.44
C ARG A 78 15.36 -3.82 0.70
N ALA A 79 14.20 -4.14 1.25
CA ALA A 79 13.29 -5.12 0.67
C ALA A 79 12.54 -4.54 -0.54
N TYR A 80 12.22 -3.23 -0.50
CA TYR A 80 11.72 -2.48 -1.65
C TYR A 80 12.71 -2.51 -2.83
N GLU A 81 13.95 -2.07 -2.61
CA GLU A 81 14.99 -2.02 -3.64
C GLU A 81 15.24 -3.40 -4.26
N LYS A 82 15.34 -4.43 -3.42
CA LYS A 82 15.48 -5.82 -3.89
C LYS A 82 14.32 -6.23 -4.80
N SER A 83 13.09 -5.87 -4.44
CA SER A 83 11.90 -6.23 -5.23
C SER A 83 11.89 -5.55 -6.60
N ILE A 84 12.32 -4.29 -6.68
CA ILE A 84 12.46 -3.56 -7.95
C ILE A 84 13.59 -4.14 -8.80
N ALA A 85 14.72 -4.47 -8.19
CA ALA A 85 15.84 -5.09 -8.90
C ALA A 85 15.44 -6.43 -9.53
N GLU A 86 14.72 -7.29 -8.79
CA GLU A 86 14.21 -8.54 -9.35
C GLU A 86 13.14 -8.32 -10.41
N ALA A 87 12.24 -7.33 -10.24
CA ALA A 87 11.26 -6.97 -11.28
C ALA A 87 11.96 -6.67 -12.62
N LYS A 88 12.99 -5.81 -12.58
CA LYS A 88 13.80 -5.42 -13.75
C LYS A 88 14.57 -6.60 -14.34
N LYS A 89 15.23 -7.39 -13.48
CA LYS A 89 16.01 -8.56 -13.88
C LYS A 89 15.17 -9.60 -14.62
N HIS A 90 13.95 -9.88 -14.15
CA HIS A 90 13.07 -10.85 -14.78
C HIS A 90 12.30 -10.29 -15.99
N ASN A 91 12.16 -8.97 -16.09
CA ASN A 91 11.36 -8.30 -17.13
C ASN A 91 12.15 -7.19 -17.85
N PRO A 92 13.27 -7.51 -18.53
CA PRO A 92 14.14 -6.50 -19.13
C PRO A 92 13.52 -5.74 -20.31
N LYS A 93 12.38 -6.21 -20.84
CA LYS A 93 11.63 -5.51 -21.90
C LYS A 93 10.63 -4.47 -21.35
N GLU A 94 10.39 -4.49 -20.04
CA GLU A 94 9.36 -3.68 -19.37
C GLU A 94 9.98 -2.59 -18.47
N LEU A 95 11.26 -2.24 -18.68
CA LEU A 95 11.99 -1.31 -17.81
C LEU A 95 11.30 0.05 -17.71
N ASP A 96 10.88 0.63 -18.84
CA ASP A 96 10.17 1.92 -18.88
C ASP A 96 8.83 1.87 -18.13
N TYR A 97 8.15 0.72 -18.15
CA TYR A 97 6.93 0.53 -17.38
C TYR A 97 7.25 0.44 -15.88
N ILE A 98 8.27 -0.32 -15.50
CA ILE A 98 8.72 -0.48 -14.11
C ILE A 98 9.14 0.87 -13.53
N ASP A 99 9.93 1.65 -14.26
CA ASP A 99 10.43 2.95 -13.80
C ASP A 99 9.31 3.97 -13.59
N ARG A 100 8.29 3.97 -14.47
CA ARG A 100 7.08 4.78 -14.25
C ARG A 100 6.35 4.38 -12.96
N ILE A 101 6.21 3.09 -12.69
CA ILE A 101 5.56 2.62 -11.46
C ILE A 101 6.36 3.00 -10.21
N VAL A 102 7.70 2.89 -10.26
CA VAL A 102 8.59 3.34 -9.18
C VAL A 102 8.35 4.83 -8.86
N LEU A 103 8.35 5.68 -9.89
CA LEU A 103 8.05 7.11 -9.74
C LEU A 103 6.67 7.35 -9.13
N GLU A 104 5.66 6.57 -9.52
CA GLU A 104 4.32 6.67 -8.94
C GLU A 104 4.27 6.28 -7.46
N ILE A 105 4.96 5.20 -7.06
CA ILE A 105 5.02 4.73 -5.67
C ILE A 105 5.64 5.81 -4.78
N GLU A 106 6.77 6.36 -5.22
CA GLU A 106 7.51 7.38 -4.49
C GLU A 106 6.77 8.73 -4.48
N GLY A 107 6.17 9.11 -5.62
CA GLY A 107 5.42 10.36 -5.79
C GLY A 107 4.11 10.40 -5.01
N LYS A 108 3.32 9.32 -5.01
CA LYS A 108 2.06 9.21 -4.23
C LYS A 108 2.29 9.36 -2.73
N THR A 109 3.49 9.02 -2.26
CA THR A 109 3.82 9.07 -0.83
C THR A 109 4.23 10.46 -0.39
N LYS A 110 4.94 11.22 -1.22
CA LYS A 110 5.21 12.66 -0.95
C LYS A 110 3.91 13.46 -0.86
N ALA A 111 2.94 13.19 -1.74
CA ALA A 111 1.61 13.81 -1.69
C ALA A 111 0.81 13.40 -0.43
N ALA A 112 0.86 12.11 -0.04
CA ALA A 112 0.19 11.63 1.16
C ALA A 112 0.81 12.17 2.46
N ALA A 113 2.15 12.30 2.52
CA ALA A 113 2.86 12.89 3.64
C ALA A 113 2.54 14.39 3.77
N ALA A 114 2.54 15.14 2.67
CA ALA A 114 2.18 16.56 2.67
C ALA A 114 0.74 16.81 3.18
N ALA A 115 -0.22 15.96 2.76
CA ALA A 115 -1.61 16.06 3.21
C ALA A 115 -1.79 15.73 4.71
N ALA A 116 -1.02 14.78 5.25
CA ALA A 116 -1.09 14.44 6.68
C ALA A 116 -0.54 15.57 7.58
N THR A 117 0.49 16.28 7.12
CA THR A 117 1.04 17.44 7.85
C THR A 117 0.07 18.61 7.90
N THR A 118 -0.75 18.83 6.86
CA THR A 118 -1.72 19.94 6.82
C THR A 118 -2.93 19.71 7.73
N THR A 119 -3.41 18.46 7.84
CA THR A 119 -4.54 18.13 8.72
C THR A 119 -4.17 18.18 10.21
N THR A 120 -2.90 17.93 10.55
CA THR A 120 -2.45 17.95 11.96
C THR A 120 -2.28 19.39 12.50
N SER A 121 -2.05 20.38 11.63
CA SER A 121 -2.00 21.80 12.02
C SER A 121 -3.37 22.43 12.25
N GLU A 122 -4.45 21.94 11.63
CA GLU A 122 -5.81 22.47 11.86
C GLU A 122 -6.45 21.96 13.16
N GLU A 123 -6.04 20.80 13.68
CA GLU A 123 -6.55 20.28 14.97
C GLU A 123 -5.91 20.95 16.19
N ALA A 124 -4.76 21.62 16.03
CA ALA A 124 -4.02 22.26 17.14
C ALA A 124 -4.56 23.66 17.53
N GLU A 125 -5.39 24.31 16.70
CA GLU A 125 -5.89 25.68 16.96
C GLU A 125 -7.21 25.74 17.74
N THR A 126 -7.77 24.62 18.21
CA THR A 126 -9.06 24.61 18.94
C THR A 126 -8.99 24.47 20.46
N GLU A 127 -7.79 24.31 21.05
CA GLU A 127 -7.66 24.21 22.53
C GLU A 127 -7.21 25.50 23.26
N GLU A 128 -6.93 26.61 22.56
CA GLU A 128 -6.51 27.88 23.20
C GLU A 128 -7.61 28.96 23.21
N SER A 129 -8.80 28.64 23.71
CA SER A 129 -9.75 29.70 24.14
C SER A 129 -10.67 29.27 25.29
N GLY A 130 -10.09 28.65 26.31
CA GLY A 130 -10.72 28.47 27.63
C GLY A 130 -10.37 29.62 28.56
N ALA A 131 -11.25 30.61 28.61
CA ALA A 131 -11.09 31.91 29.24
C ALA A 131 -10.52 31.95 30.67
N THR A 132 -9.67 32.95 30.85
CA THR A 132 -9.19 33.57 32.07
C THR A 132 -10.32 34.16 32.94
N GLY A 133 -10.13 34.07 34.26
CA GLY A 133 -10.31 35.24 35.14
C GLY A 133 -11.63 35.36 35.89
N GLY A 134 -11.53 35.29 37.23
CA GLY A 134 -12.56 35.72 38.16
C GLY A 134 -12.09 35.54 39.60
N GLY A 135 -11.26 36.46 40.08
CA GLY A 135 -10.82 36.51 41.47
C GLY A 135 -11.85 37.18 42.39
N GLY A 136 -11.49 37.24 43.69
CA GLY A 136 -11.95 38.28 44.60
C GLY A 136 -12.66 37.80 45.86
N ASP A 137 -11.91 37.86 46.96
CA ASP A 137 -12.24 38.20 48.35
C ASP A 137 -13.69 38.09 48.89
N GLY A 138 -13.76 37.56 50.12
CA GLY A 138 -14.90 37.65 51.04
C GLY A 138 -14.77 36.71 52.22
#